data_AF-A0A7L1X7Z5-F1
#
_entry.id   AF-A0A7L1X7Z5-F1
#
_cell.length_a   1.000
_cell.length_b   1.000
_cell.length_c   1.000
_cell.angle_alpha   90.00
_cell.angle_beta   90.00
_cell.angle_gamma   90.00
#
_symmetry.space_group_name_H-M   'P 1'
#
loop_
_entity.id
_entity.type
_entity.pdbx_description
1 polymer ?
#
loop_
_entity_poly.entity_id
_entity_poly.type
_entity_poly.pdbx_seq_one_letter_code
_entity_poly.pdbx_strand_id
1 'polypeptide(L)'
;LFLLLSVLSLAAGGKLLVIPVDGSHWLSMREVLDGLREKGHEIVVVAPEISLYIKPTKNLVMKMYPVPFTQEEMSGNFQSFVQDVLQEGSFLERFLKVYQAMKKVSDLALSSCAHLLKNKELVRYLEESKFDAILTDPVLPCGPILAEHLSIPSVFFLRGIPCGLDFEATQCPNPPSYVPRIFTGNTDRMNFFQRVKNLIFEIPNYFLCDFVFQPYTKLASEFLQRDVTVLDLLRQGSIWLLRLDFVLDYPRPLMPNIIVIGGVNCAHKKLSQ
;
A
#
# COMPACT_ATOMS: atom_id res chain seq x y z
N LEU A 1 -34.93 14.16 -22.25
CA LEU A 1 -34.42 14.53 -20.91
C LEU A 1 -34.54 13.37 -19.91
N PHE A 2 -35.73 12.80 -19.69
CA PHE A 2 -35.92 11.62 -18.81
C PHE A 2 -35.11 10.37 -19.23
N LEU A 3 -34.99 10.11 -20.53
CA LEU A 3 -34.14 9.03 -21.08
C LEU A 3 -32.63 9.28 -20.91
N LEU A 4 -32.19 10.54 -20.80
CA LEU A 4 -30.80 10.89 -20.49
C LEU A 4 -30.51 10.77 -18.98
N LEU A 5 -31.51 11.05 -18.15
CA LEU A 5 -31.46 10.86 -16.69
C LEU A 5 -31.48 9.37 -16.29
N SER A 6 -32.16 8.49 -17.06
CA SER A 6 -32.14 7.04 -16.81
C SER A 6 -30.82 6.37 -17.20
N VAL A 7 -30.04 6.98 -18.11
CA VAL A 7 -28.70 6.50 -18.48
C VAL A 7 -27.64 6.96 -17.47
N LEU A 8 -27.85 8.11 -16.82
CA LEU A 8 -27.00 8.59 -15.72
C LEU A 8 -27.05 7.67 -14.47
N SER A 9 -28.13 6.89 -14.30
CA SER A 9 -28.27 5.90 -13.22
C SER A 9 -27.73 4.50 -13.54
N LEU A 10 -27.23 4.26 -14.76
CA LEU A 10 -26.55 3.03 -15.16
C LEU A 10 -25.08 3.29 -15.48
N ALA A 11 -24.36 3.95 -14.58
CA ALA A 11 -22.91 3.77 -14.55
C ALA A 11 -22.65 2.37 -13.99
N ALA A 12 -22.46 1.39 -14.87
CA ALA A 12 -22.02 0.06 -14.45
C ALA A 12 -20.67 0.21 -13.73
N GLY A 13 -20.57 -0.32 -12.51
CA GLY A 13 -19.31 -0.30 -11.77
C GLY A 13 -18.26 -1.15 -12.49
N GLY A 14 -17.03 -0.65 -12.57
CA GLY A 14 -15.91 -1.41 -13.13
C GLY A 14 -15.52 -2.60 -12.26
N LYS A 15 -14.85 -3.58 -12.88
CA LYS A 15 -14.31 -4.79 -12.26
C LYS A 15 -12.90 -4.54 -11.74
N LEU A 16 -12.74 -4.60 -10.42
CA LEU A 16 -11.52 -4.28 -9.69
C LEU A 16 -10.80 -5.54 -9.21
N LEU A 17 -9.53 -5.64 -9.56
CA LEU A 17 -8.59 -6.56 -8.91
C LEU A 17 -8.06 -5.90 -7.64
N VAL A 18 -8.08 -6.60 -6.51
CA VAL A 18 -7.54 -6.10 -5.26
C VAL A 18 -6.38 -6.98 -4.81
N ILE A 19 -5.21 -6.38 -4.68
CA ILE A 19 -4.03 -7.00 -4.08
C ILE A 19 -3.76 -6.29 -2.75
N PRO A 20 -4.28 -6.82 -1.63
CA PRO A 20 -4.20 -6.14 -0.35
C PRO A 20 -2.83 -6.33 0.31
N VAL A 21 -2.53 -5.44 1.24
CA VAL A 21 -1.51 -5.66 2.26
C VAL A 21 -2.23 -6.00 3.56
N ASP A 22 -1.77 -7.06 4.24
CA ASP A 22 -2.37 -7.54 5.48
C ASP A 22 -2.17 -6.55 6.65
N GLY A 23 -2.65 -6.89 7.84
CA GLY A 23 -2.53 -5.99 9.00
C GLY A 23 -3.57 -4.88 8.98
N SER A 24 -3.17 -3.72 9.51
CA SER A 24 -4.01 -2.51 9.55
C SER A 24 -4.33 -1.93 8.16
N HIS A 25 -3.54 -2.27 7.16
CA HIS A 25 -3.73 -1.85 5.76
C HIS A 25 -5.01 -2.47 5.20
N TRP A 26 -5.17 -3.79 5.37
CA TRP A 26 -6.39 -4.51 4.98
C TRP A 26 -7.64 -4.00 5.70
N LEU A 27 -7.56 -3.79 7.02
CA LEU A 27 -8.71 -3.28 7.78
C LEU A 27 -9.22 -1.95 7.23
N SER A 28 -8.31 -1.08 6.79
CA SER A 28 -8.68 0.21 6.19
C SER A 28 -9.22 0.05 4.77
N MET A 29 -8.60 -0.82 3.98
CA MET A 29 -8.99 -1.07 2.60
C MET A 29 -10.38 -1.68 2.52
N ARG A 30 -10.73 -2.58 3.45
CA ARG A 30 -12.02 -3.29 3.46
C ARG A 30 -13.22 -2.35 3.46
N GLU A 31 -13.18 -1.28 4.26
CA GLU A 31 -14.28 -0.31 4.31
C GLU A 31 -14.46 0.41 2.96
N VAL A 32 -13.37 0.66 2.23
CA VAL A 32 -13.42 1.20 0.87
C VAL A 32 -13.97 0.17 -0.12
N LEU A 33 -13.59 -1.11 0.00
CA LEU A 33 -14.13 -2.17 -0.85
C LEU A 33 -15.65 -2.33 -0.68
N ASP A 34 -16.15 -2.28 0.55
CA ASP A 34 -17.58 -2.36 0.83
C ASP A 34 -18.32 -1.19 0.16
N GLY A 35 -17.82 0.04 0.29
CA GLY A 35 -18.41 1.21 -0.37
C GLY A 35 -18.33 1.16 -1.91
N LEU A 36 -17.27 0.60 -2.49
CA LEU A 36 -17.17 0.40 -3.95
C LEU A 36 -18.17 -0.64 -4.44
N ARG A 37 -18.31 -1.75 -3.70
CA ARG A 37 -19.29 -2.80 -4.03
C ARG A 37 -20.72 -2.28 -3.96
N GLU A 38 -21.06 -1.47 -2.96
CA GLU A 38 -22.38 -0.82 -2.86
C GLU A 38 -22.68 0.10 -4.05
N LYS A 39 -21.63 0.65 -4.68
CA LYS A 39 -21.72 1.44 -5.92
C LYS A 39 -21.72 0.58 -7.19
N GLY A 40 -21.82 -0.74 -7.07
CA GLY A 40 -21.97 -1.67 -8.18
C GLY A 40 -20.66 -2.17 -8.80
N HIS A 41 -19.51 -1.92 -8.17
CA HIS A 41 -18.23 -2.48 -8.64
C HIS A 41 -18.14 -3.99 -8.38
N GLU A 42 -17.69 -4.76 -9.37
CA GLU A 42 -17.29 -6.15 -9.18
C GLU A 42 -15.89 -6.18 -8.55
N ILE A 43 -15.70 -6.88 -7.45
CA ILE A 43 -14.43 -6.88 -6.70
C ILE A 43 -13.94 -8.31 -6.53
N VAL A 44 -12.70 -8.56 -6.97
CA VAL A 44 -11.99 -9.81 -6.73
C VAL A 44 -10.73 -9.52 -5.91
N VAL A 45 -10.68 -10.06 -4.71
CA VAL A 45 -9.51 -9.95 -3.82
C VAL A 45 -8.63 -11.18 -4.00
N VAL A 46 -7.34 -10.99 -4.23
CA VAL A 46 -6.35 -12.07 -4.25
C VAL A 46 -5.48 -11.98 -3.02
N ALA A 47 -5.43 -13.04 -2.21
CA ALA A 47 -4.73 -13.00 -0.93
C ALA A 47 -4.10 -14.35 -0.58
N PRO A 48 -3.04 -14.39 0.24
CA PRO A 48 -2.46 -15.65 0.71
C PRO A 48 -3.42 -16.38 1.65
N GLU A 49 -3.43 -17.71 1.61
CA GLU A 49 -4.22 -18.56 2.52
C GLU A 49 -3.90 -18.32 4.00
N ILE A 50 -2.64 -18.00 4.29
CA ILE A 50 -2.15 -17.64 5.61
C ILE A 50 -2.03 -16.11 5.71
N SER A 51 -2.76 -15.55 6.67
CA SER A 51 -2.95 -14.11 6.85
C SER A 51 -3.20 -13.77 8.32
N LEU A 52 -2.90 -12.54 8.73
CA LEU A 52 -3.27 -11.99 10.03
C LEU A 52 -4.78 -11.71 10.08
N TYR A 53 -5.28 -10.85 9.18
CA TYR A 53 -6.67 -10.36 9.23
C TYR A 53 -7.48 -10.64 7.96
N ILE A 54 -6.85 -11.07 6.87
CA ILE A 54 -7.55 -11.34 5.60
C ILE A 54 -8.22 -12.73 5.66
N LYS A 55 -9.49 -12.80 6.04
CA LYS A 55 -10.23 -14.07 6.13
C LYS A 55 -11.32 -14.15 5.06
N PRO A 56 -11.66 -15.37 4.58
CA PRO A 56 -12.76 -15.57 3.64
C PRO A 56 -14.06 -14.95 4.16
N THR A 57 -14.76 -14.23 3.28
CA THR A 57 -16.04 -13.61 3.59
C THR A 57 -17.04 -13.88 2.48
N LYS A 58 -18.33 -13.95 2.81
CA LYS A 58 -19.40 -14.08 1.82
C LYS A 58 -19.63 -12.81 1.01
N ASN A 59 -19.08 -11.70 1.47
CA ASN A 59 -19.32 -10.36 0.92
C ASN A 59 -18.44 -10.02 -0.29
N LEU A 60 -17.29 -10.67 -0.43
CA LEU A 60 -16.29 -10.39 -1.47
C LEU A 60 -15.89 -11.70 -2.15
N VAL A 61 -15.65 -11.64 -3.45
CA VAL A 61 -15.04 -12.76 -4.17
C VAL A 61 -13.56 -12.77 -3.80
N MET A 62 -13.08 -13.89 -3.23
CA MET A 62 -11.69 -14.03 -2.81
C MET A 62 -11.03 -15.22 -3.52
N LYS A 63 -9.85 -15.00 -4.06
CA LYS A 63 -8.96 -16.01 -4.66
C LYS A 63 -7.76 -16.18 -3.75
N MET A 64 -7.76 -17.27 -2.99
CA MET A 64 -6.69 -17.56 -2.05
C MET A 64 -5.60 -18.41 -2.72
N TYR A 65 -4.34 -18.20 -2.35
CA TYR A 65 -3.21 -18.99 -2.86
C TYR A 65 -2.28 -19.49 -1.73
N PRO A 66 -1.65 -20.67 -1.90
CA PRO A 66 -0.80 -21.26 -0.88
C PRO A 66 0.50 -20.49 -0.72
N VAL A 67 1.04 -20.49 0.50
CA VAL A 67 2.29 -19.83 0.88
C VAL A 67 3.16 -20.76 1.72
N PRO A 68 4.50 -20.61 1.70
CA PRO A 68 5.43 -21.59 2.29
C PRO A 68 5.75 -21.29 3.77
N PHE A 69 4.79 -20.76 4.52
CA PHE A 69 4.96 -20.40 5.93
C PHE A 69 3.66 -20.68 6.70
N THR A 70 3.78 -20.90 8.01
CA THR A 70 2.63 -21.25 8.85
C THR A 70 1.99 -20.01 9.48
N GLN A 71 0.78 -20.19 10.03
CA GLN A 71 0.09 -19.13 10.75
C GLN A 71 0.86 -18.70 12.01
N GLU A 72 1.54 -19.63 12.68
CA GLU A 72 2.37 -19.39 13.85
C GLU A 72 3.59 -18.53 13.48
N GLU A 73 4.25 -18.84 12.36
CA GLU A 73 5.38 -18.05 11.87
C GLU A 73 4.96 -16.61 11.55
N MET A 74 3.86 -16.44 10.81
CA MET A 74 3.33 -15.12 10.46
C MET A 74 2.96 -14.30 11.71
N SER A 75 2.21 -14.91 12.63
CA SER A 75 1.72 -14.25 13.83
C SER A 75 2.87 -13.94 14.80
N GLY A 76 3.84 -14.86 14.94
CA GLY A 76 5.03 -14.68 15.77
C GLY A 76 5.94 -13.57 15.26
N ASN A 77 6.20 -13.52 13.95
CA ASN A 77 7.00 -12.45 13.36
C ASN A 77 6.32 -11.08 13.49
N PHE A 78 4.99 -11.01 13.32
CA PHE A 78 4.24 -9.79 13.55
C PHE A 78 4.26 -9.34 15.01
N GLN A 79 4.09 -10.27 15.95
CA GLN A 79 4.15 -9.96 17.38
C GLN A 79 5.54 -9.49 17.81
N SER A 80 6.61 -10.12 17.33
CA SER A 80 7.99 -9.67 17.54
C SER A 80 8.18 -8.26 17.01
N PHE A 81 7.70 -7.98 15.79
CA PHE A 81 7.78 -6.64 15.21
C PHE A 81 7.11 -5.58 16.07
N VAL A 82 5.88 -5.84 16.53
CA VAL A 82 5.16 -4.90 17.42
C VAL A 82 5.92 -4.68 18.72
N GLN A 83 6.43 -5.76 19.34
CA GLN A 83 7.21 -5.66 20.57
C GLN A 83 8.50 -4.87 20.38
N ASP A 84 9.27 -5.16 19.33
CA ASP A 84 10.56 -4.54 19.05
C ASP A 84 10.43 -3.05 18.71
N VAL A 85 9.35 -2.65 18.01
CA VAL A 85 9.05 -1.24 17.70
C VAL A 85 8.65 -0.45 18.95
N LEU A 86 7.91 -1.07 19.87
CA LEU A 86 7.43 -0.44 21.10
C LEU A 86 8.46 -0.45 22.23
N GLN A 87 9.46 -1.32 22.17
CA GLN A 87 10.49 -1.41 23.20
C GLN A 87 11.34 -0.13 23.28
N GLU A 88 11.53 0.33 24.51
CA GLU A 88 12.47 1.40 24.85
C GLU A 88 13.91 0.88 24.83
N GLY A 89 14.86 1.79 24.63
CA GLY A 89 16.28 1.47 24.51
C GLY A 89 17.06 2.62 23.90
N SER A 90 18.37 2.47 23.77
CA SER A 90 19.19 3.45 23.06
C SER A 90 18.78 3.54 21.58
N PHE A 91 19.08 4.66 20.91
CA PHE A 91 18.75 4.85 19.50
C PHE A 91 19.29 3.72 18.61
N LEU A 92 20.54 3.30 18.82
CA LEU A 92 21.20 2.28 18.02
C LEU A 92 20.56 0.89 18.23
N GLU A 93 20.27 0.52 19.48
CA GLU A 93 19.62 -0.76 19.79
C GLU A 93 18.21 -0.83 19.18
N ARG A 94 17.44 0.25 19.32
CA ARG A 94 16.10 0.35 18.72
C ARG A 94 16.17 0.25 17.20
N PHE A 95 17.10 0.98 16.59
CA PHE A 95 17.30 0.93 15.14
C PHE A 95 17.62 -0.48 14.66
N LEU A 96 18.56 -1.18 15.30
CA LEU A 96 18.95 -2.54 14.93
C LEU A 96 17.81 -3.55 15.12
N LYS A 97 17.07 -3.48 16.23
CA LYS A 97 15.92 -4.35 16.49
C LYS A 97 14.81 -4.14 15.47
N VAL A 98 14.40 -2.89 15.26
CA VAL A 98 13.36 -2.54 14.27
C VAL A 98 13.78 -2.97 12.87
N TYR A 99 15.05 -2.77 12.50
CA TYR A 99 15.58 -3.22 11.21
C TYR A 99 15.47 -4.75 11.04
N GLN A 100 15.91 -5.53 12.04
CA GLN A 100 15.83 -6.99 11.99
C GLN A 100 14.37 -7.49 11.93
N ALA A 101 13.48 -6.88 12.70
CA ALA A 101 12.06 -7.23 12.70
C ALA A 101 11.40 -6.87 11.36
N MET A 102 11.67 -5.69 10.83
CA MET A 102 11.17 -5.24 9.53
C MET A 102 11.66 -6.15 8.40
N LYS A 103 12.92 -6.62 8.47
CA LYS A 103 13.46 -7.59 7.51
C LYS A 103 12.64 -8.89 7.50
N LYS A 104 12.39 -9.50 8.67
CA LYS A 104 11.61 -10.76 8.77
C LYS A 104 10.21 -10.63 8.18
N VAL A 105 9.51 -9.52 8.50
CA VAL A 105 8.17 -9.24 7.94
C VAL A 105 8.25 -9.02 6.42
N SER A 106 9.26 -8.31 5.94
CA SER A 106 9.48 -8.05 4.52
C SER A 106 9.80 -9.33 3.74
N ASP A 107 10.58 -10.24 4.31
CA ASP A 107 10.94 -11.53 3.71
C ASP A 107 9.70 -12.43 3.53
N LEU A 108 8.80 -12.47 4.52
CA LEU A 108 7.52 -13.18 4.40
C LEU A 108 6.62 -12.56 3.32
N ALA A 109 6.53 -11.23 3.29
CA ALA A 109 5.75 -10.50 2.29
C ALA A 109 6.28 -10.74 0.86
N LEU A 110 7.61 -10.72 0.68
CA LEU A 110 8.27 -11.01 -0.59
C LEU A 110 8.01 -12.46 -1.01
N SER A 111 8.13 -13.40 -0.08
CA SER A 111 7.86 -14.81 -0.33
C SER A 111 6.41 -15.03 -0.79
N SER A 112 5.45 -14.40 -0.11
CA SER A 112 4.04 -14.42 -0.50
C SER A 112 3.84 -13.87 -1.92
N CYS A 113 4.45 -12.73 -2.25
CA CYS A 113 4.37 -12.17 -3.59
C CYS A 113 4.97 -13.10 -4.65
N ALA A 114 6.14 -13.69 -4.38
CA ALA A 114 6.77 -14.63 -5.29
C ALA A 114 5.89 -15.87 -5.55
N HIS A 115 5.15 -16.35 -4.54
CA HIS A 115 4.23 -17.48 -4.70
C HIS A 115 2.99 -17.10 -5.53
N LEU A 116 2.47 -15.89 -5.35
CA LEU A 116 1.40 -15.34 -6.20
C LEU A 116 1.85 -15.28 -7.67
N LEU A 117 2.98 -14.63 -7.95
CA LEU A 117 3.48 -14.45 -9.32
C LEU A 117 3.86 -15.77 -10.00
N LYS A 118 4.31 -16.78 -9.24
CA LYS A 118 4.64 -18.12 -9.76
C LYS A 118 3.42 -19.03 -9.91
N ASN A 119 2.26 -18.67 -9.37
CA ASN A 119 1.04 -19.45 -9.50
C ASN A 119 0.42 -19.25 -10.88
N LYS A 120 0.84 -20.10 -11.83
CA LYS A 120 0.43 -20.02 -13.25
C LYS A 120 -1.09 -20.10 -13.44
N GLU A 121 -1.79 -20.91 -12.64
CA GLU A 121 -3.24 -21.06 -12.75
C GLU A 121 -3.94 -19.76 -12.36
N LEU A 122 -3.53 -19.16 -11.24
CA LEU A 122 -4.08 -17.91 -10.76
C LEU A 122 -3.72 -16.75 -11.67
N VAL A 123 -2.47 -16.62 -12.11
CA VAL A 123 -2.05 -15.58 -13.07
C VAL A 123 -2.87 -15.67 -14.36
N ARG A 124 -3.04 -16.87 -14.92
CA ARG A 124 -3.90 -17.08 -16.10
C ARG A 124 -5.35 -16.66 -15.85
N TYR A 125 -5.90 -17.01 -14.69
CA TYR A 125 -7.23 -16.54 -14.31
C TYR A 125 -7.32 -15.01 -14.28
N LEU A 126 -6.28 -14.31 -13.78
CA LEU A 126 -6.25 -12.85 -13.74
C LEU A 126 -6.20 -12.24 -15.15
N GLU A 127 -5.41 -12.82 -16.06
CA GLU A 127 -5.34 -12.43 -17.48
C GLU A 127 -6.69 -12.59 -18.19
N GLU A 128 -7.36 -13.73 -17.98
CA GLU A 128 -8.65 -14.05 -18.62
C GLU A 128 -9.83 -13.25 -18.03
N SER A 129 -9.70 -12.78 -16.78
CA SER A 129 -10.78 -12.12 -16.04
C SER A 129 -11.08 -10.68 -16.48
N LYS A 130 -10.17 -10.05 -17.25
CA LYS A 130 -10.30 -8.69 -17.82
C LYS A 130 -10.73 -7.64 -16.79
N PHE A 131 -9.84 -7.32 -15.85
CA PHE A 131 -10.06 -6.26 -14.87
C PHE A 131 -9.91 -4.87 -15.49
N ASP A 132 -10.66 -3.90 -14.98
CA ASP A 132 -10.58 -2.50 -15.43
C ASP A 132 -9.48 -1.71 -14.71
N ALA A 133 -9.16 -2.08 -13.46
CA ALA A 133 -8.12 -1.48 -12.66
C ALA A 133 -7.70 -2.41 -11.51
N ILE A 134 -6.53 -2.13 -10.94
CA ILE A 134 -6.04 -2.78 -9.73
C ILE A 134 -5.96 -1.80 -8.57
N LEU A 135 -6.57 -2.15 -7.44
CA LEU A 135 -6.49 -1.43 -6.17
C LEU A 135 -5.50 -2.16 -5.24
N THR A 136 -4.43 -1.48 -4.85
CA THR A 136 -3.35 -2.10 -4.06
C THR A 136 -2.67 -1.09 -3.15
N ASP A 137 -2.10 -1.53 -2.03
CA ASP A 137 -1.19 -0.68 -1.26
C ASP A 137 0.24 -0.86 -1.81
N PRO A 138 0.87 0.18 -2.38
CA PRO A 138 2.19 0.11 -3.00
C PRO A 138 3.35 -0.10 -2.02
N VAL A 139 3.11 -0.09 -0.70
CA VAL A 139 4.15 -0.39 0.29
C VAL A 139 4.75 -1.79 0.10
N LEU A 140 3.97 -2.73 -0.44
CA LEU A 140 4.44 -4.02 -0.96
C LEU A 140 4.15 -4.07 -2.47
N PRO A 141 5.16 -4.03 -3.35
CA PRO A 141 4.96 -3.76 -4.77
C PRO A 141 4.48 -4.98 -5.57
N CYS A 142 3.77 -5.94 -4.96
CA CYS A 142 3.19 -7.07 -5.68
C CYS A 142 2.05 -6.67 -6.61
N GLY A 143 1.17 -5.78 -6.15
CA GLY A 143 0.10 -5.23 -6.96
C GLY A 143 0.62 -4.43 -8.16
N PRO A 144 1.55 -3.46 -7.99
CA PRO A 144 2.20 -2.78 -9.12
C PRO A 144 2.83 -3.72 -10.15
N ILE A 145 3.47 -4.82 -9.73
CA ILE A 145 4.04 -5.83 -10.66
C ILE A 145 2.92 -6.49 -11.48
N LEU A 146 1.82 -6.91 -10.83
CA LEU A 146 0.68 -7.48 -11.53
C LEU A 146 -0.03 -6.48 -12.44
N ALA A 147 -0.09 -5.21 -12.05
CA ALA A 147 -0.67 -4.14 -12.86
C ALA A 147 0.05 -4.00 -14.20
N GLU A 148 1.38 -3.98 -14.14
CA GLU A 148 2.25 -3.94 -15.31
C GLU A 148 2.02 -5.15 -16.22
N HIS A 149 2.05 -6.36 -15.65
CA HIS A 149 1.86 -7.61 -16.39
C HIS A 149 0.50 -7.67 -17.09
N LEU A 150 -0.56 -7.26 -16.40
CA LEU A 150 -1.92 -7.26 -16.92
C LEU A 150 -2.21 -6.04 -17.80
N SER A 151 -1.31 -5.05 -17.85
CA SER A 151 -1.49 -3.78 -18.55
C SER A 151 -2.76 -3.02 -18.14
N ILE A 152 -3.04 -2.97 -16.83
CA ILE A 152 -4.20 -2.28 -16.25
C ILE A 152 -3.78 -1.13 -15.33
N PRO A 153 -4.58 -0.04 -15.24
CA PRO A 153 -4.25 1.11 -14.40
C PRO A 153 -4.23 0.76 -12.91
N SER A 154 -3.24 1.30 -12.20
CA SER A 154 -3.11 1.15 -10.75
C SER A 154 -3.78 2.29 -9.99
N VAL A 155 -4.60 1.92 -9.00
CA VAL A 155 -5.10 2.78 -7.93
C VAL A 155 -4.37 2.41 -6.65
N PHE A 156 -3.49 3.30 -6.19
CA PHE A 156 -2.70 3.07 -4.99
C PHE A 156 -3.41 3.56 -3.74
N PHE A 157 -3.53 2.69 -2.75
CA PHE A 157 -4.16 2.97 -1.47
C PHE A 157 -3.12 2.93 -0.36
N LEU A 158 -2.68 4.08 0.14
CA LEU A 158 -1.52 4.16 1.04
C LEU A 158 -1.66 5.28 2.07
N ARG A 159 -0.87 5.20 3.13
CA ARG A 159 -0.61 6.34 4.03
C ARG A 159 0.62 7.14 3.56
N GLY A 160 1.60 6.45 2.99
CA GLY A 160 2.89 6.95 2.51
C GLY A 160 3.89 5.80 2.49
N ILE A 161 5.03 5.98 1.83
CA ILE A 161 6.13 4.99 1.83
C ILE A 161 7.25 5.58 2.71
N PRO A 162 7.76 4.87 3.74
CA PRO A 162 8.67 5.45 4.74
C PRO A 162 9.91 6.18 4.20
N CYS A 163 10.40 5.81 3.02
CA CYS A 163 11.54 6.48 2.37
C CYS A 163 11.18 7.59 1.38
N GLY A 164 9.90 7.85 1.17
CA GLY A 164 9.43 8.87 0.25
C GLY A 164 9.42 8.45 -1.23
N LEU A 165 9.47 7.16 -1.53
CA LEU A 165 9.36 6.64 -2.90
C LEU A 165 8.04 7.05 -3.57
N ASP A 166 6.97 7.28 -2.78
CA ASP A 166 5.71 7.84 -3.26
C ASP A 166 5.86 9.27 -3.79
N PHE A 167 6.68 10.10 -3.15
CA PHE A 167 6.97 11.46 -3.65
C PHE A 167 7.79 11.41 -4.94
N GLU A 168 8.78 10.53 -5.02
CA GLU A 168 9.60 10.37 -6.22
C GLU A 168 8.79 9.81 -7.39
N ALA A 169 7.95 8.80 -7.14
CA ALA A 169 7.08 8.22 -8.16
C ALA A 169 6.07 9.23 -8.71
N THR A 170 5.49 10.06 -7.84
CA THR A 170 4.53 11.10 -8.23
C THR A 170 5.17 12.40 -8.72
N GLN A 171 6.49 12.55 -8.58
CA GLN A 171 7.19 13.83 -8.78
C GLN A 171 6.61 14.96 -7.91
N CYS A 172 6.01 14.61 -6.77
CA CYS A 172 5.39 15.56 -5.86
C CYS A 172 6.48 16.28 -5.03
N PRO A 173 6.51 17.63 -4.99
CA PRO A 173 7.52 18.33 -4.20
C PRO A 173 7.42 17.99 -2.71
N ASN A 174 8.56 17.67 -2.10
CA ASN A 174 8.66 17.24 -0.70
C ASN A 174 9.75 18.01 0.07
N PRO A 175 9.66 19.34 0.22
CA PRO A 175 10.76 20.16 0.72
C PRO A 175 10.99 19.99 2.24
N PRO A 176 12.22 19.66 2.68
CA PRO A 176 12.54 19.46 4.09
C PRO A 176 12.57 20.76 4.92
N SER A 177 12.42 21.93 4.29
CA SER A 177 12.42 23.22 4.97
C SER A 177 11.14 23.51 5.75
N TYR A 178 10.02 22.88 5.39
CA TYR A 178 8.73 23.03 6.05
C TYR A 178 7.88 21.74 6.12
N VAL A 179 8.22 20.68 5.38
CA VAL A 179 7.56 19.38 5.53
C VAL A 179 8.34 18.54 6.56
N PRO A 180 7.79 18.29 7.76
CA PRO A 180 8.52 17.55 8.79
C PRO A 180 8.67 16.07 8.43
N ARG A 181 9.87 15.51 8.68
CA ARG A 181 10.17 14.09 8.52
C ARG A 181 9.70 13.31 9.75
N ILE A 182 9.22 12.10 9.52
CA ILE A 182 8.81 11.18 10.57
C ILE A 182 9.98 10.96 11.53
N PHE A 183 9.68 10.79 12.83
CA PHE A 183 10.66 10.64 13.92
C PHE A 183 11.49 11.88 14.29
N THR A 184 11.36 13.01 13.60
CA THR A 184 12.05 14.23 14.01
C THR A 184 11.40 14.96 15.19
N GLY A 185 10.09 14.75 15.39
CA GLY A 185 9.26 15.51 16.34
C GLY A 185 9.05 16.98 15.92
N ASN A 186 9.41 17.35 14.69
CA ASN A 186 9.25 18.70 14.18
C ASN A 186 7.81 18.97 13.72
N THR A 187 7.47 20.25 13.62
CA THR A 187 6.22 20.75 13.02
C THR A 187 6.49 21.37 11.64
N ASP A 188 5.48 21.92 10.98
CA ASP A 188 5.63 22.77 9.79
C ASP A 188 6.36 24.10 10.07
N ARG A 189 6.44 24.50 11.35
CA ARG A 189 7.19 25.67 11.81
C ARG A 189 8.51 25.26 12.42
N MET A 190 9.56 25.27 11.59
CA MET A 190 10.92 24.91 11.99
C MET A 190 11.89 26.10 11.97
N ASN A 191 12.69 26.21 13.02
CA ASN A 191 13.89 27.06 13.03
C ASN A 191 15.03 26.44 12.21
N PHE A 192 16.14 27.16 12.04
CA PHE A 192 17.27 26.70 11.23
C PHE A 192 17.78 25.31 11.65
N PHE A 193 18.03 25.09 12.94
CA PHE A 193 18.57 23.80 13.43
C PHE A 193 17.57 22.66 13.27
N GLN A 194 16.28 22.93 13.43
CA GLN A 194 15.23 21.95 13.17
C GLN A 194 15.17 21.56 11.69
N ARG A 195 15.35 22.51 10.77
CA ARG A 195 15.44 22.24 9.32
C ARG A 195 16.67 21.41 8.97
N VAL A 196 17.82 21.72 9.58
CA VAL A 196 19.06 20.93 9.41
C VAL A 196 18.83 19.50 9.93
N LYS A 197 18.25 19.33 11.12
CA LYS A 197 17.85 18.01 11.65
C LYS A 197 16.90 17.30 10.68
N ASN A 198 15.93 18.02 10.13
CA ASN A 198 14.94 17.46 9.21
C ASN A 198 15.59 16.93 7.92
N LEU A 199 16.53 17.68 7.35
CA LEU A 199 17.31 17.25 6.18
C LEU A 199 18.19 16.03 6.50
N ILE A 200 18.84 15.99 7.66
CA ILE A 200 19.68 14.86 8.07
C ILE A 200 18.85 13.57 8.18
N PHE A 201 17.63 13.65 8.73
CA PHE A 201 16.73 12.50 8.85
C PHE A 201 16.22 11.98 7.50
N GLU A 202 16.25 12.79 6.44
CA GLU A 202 15.84 12.37 5.10
C GLU A 202 16.87 11.46 4.41
N ILE A 203 18.17 11.63 4.70
CA ILE A 203 19.24 10.92 3.98
C ILE A 203 19.23 9.40 4.23
N PRO A 204 19.13 8.88 5.48
CA PRO A 204 19.12 7.44 5.74
C PRO A 204 17.92 6.70 5.13
N ASN A 205 16.82 7.41 4.92
CA ASN A 205 15.58 6.84 4.41
C ASN A 205 15.74 6.28 2.98
N TYR A 206 16.60 6.87 2.14
CA TYR A 206 16.89 6.35 0.81
C TYR A 206 17.57 4.96 0.85
N PHE A 207 18.61 4.80 1.69
CA PHE A 207 19.35 3.53 1.80
C PHE A 207 18.51 2.38 2.37
N LEU A 208 17.63 2.68 3.32
CA LEU A 208 16.73 1.67 3.90
C LEU A 208 15.75 1.13 2.86
N CYS A 209 15.35 1.96 1.89
CA CYS A 209 14.42 1.55 0.85
C CYS A 209 15.03 0.69 -0.23
N ASP A 210 16.28 0.92 -0.61
CA ASP A 210 16.99 -0.01 -1.49
C ASP A 210 17.01 -1.41 -0.88
N PHE A 211 17.30 -1.53 0.41
CA PHE A 211 17.31 -2.84 1.07
C PHE A 211 15.96 -3.58 0.98
N VAL A 212 14.84 -2.88 1.19
CA VAL A 212 13.50 -3.47 1.17
C VAL A 212 13.02 -3.75 -0.26
N PHE A 213 13.30 -2.86 -1.21
CA PHE A 213 12.74 -2.93 -2.56
C PHE A 213 13.63 -3.62 -3.59
N GLN A 214 14.95 -3.74 -3.38
CA GLN A 214 15.84 -4.47 -4.30
C GLN A 214 15.40 -5.93 -4.57
N PRO A 215 14.98 -6.71 -3.55
CA PRO A 215 14.44 -8.04 -3.81
C PRO A 215 13.18 -8.04 -4.70
N TYR A 216 12.33 -7.02 -4.55
CA TYR A 216 11.15 -6.84 -5.40
C TYR A 216 11.52 -6.40 -6.82
N THR A 217 12.49 -5.50 -6.98
CA THR A 217 13.06 -5.14 -8.29
C THR A 217 13.53 -6.39 -9.04
N LYS A 218 14.27 -7.28 -8.37
CA LYS A 218 14.71 -8.55 -8.98
C LYS A 218 13.53 -9.46 -9.33
N LEU A 219 12.60 -9.65 -8.41
CA LEU A 219 11.40 -10.47 -8.64
C LEU A 219 10.55 -9.94 -9.79
N ALA A 220 10.37 -8.62 -9.87
CA ALA A 220 9.62 -7.95 -10.93
C ALA A 220 10.28 -8.15 -12.29
N SER A 221 11.59 -7.91 -12.40
CA SER A 221 12.32 -8.08 -13.65
C SER A 221 12.32 -9.54 -14.13
N GLU A 222 12.46 -10.49 -13.21
CA GLU A 222 12.34 -11.92 -13.52
C GLU A 222 10.92 -12.28 -14.00
N PHE A 223 9.88 -11.77 -13.36
CA PHE A 223 8.50 -12.09 -13.73
C PHE A 223 8.10 -11.44 -15.07
N LEU A 224 8.43 -10.16 -15.25
CA LEU A 224 8.09 -9.37 -16.45
C LEU A 224 9.03 -9.59 -17.63
N GLN A 225 10.11 -10.37 -17.43
CA GLN A 225 11.11 -10.70 -18.46
C GLN A 225 11.78 -9.46 -19.08
N ARG A 226 11.95 -8.40 -18.29
CA ARG A 226 12.61 -7.14 -18.68
C ARG A 226 13.12 -6.40 -17.45
N ASP A 227 14.17 -5.60 -17.60
CA ASP A 227 14.66 -4.78 -16.50
C ASP A 227 13.62 -3.70 -16.12
N VAL A 228 13.21 -3.72 -14.86
CA VAL A 228 12.33 -2.73 -14.23
C VAL A 228 12.83 -2.39 -12.84
N THR A 229 12.57 -1.18 -12.38
CA THR A 229 12.69 -0.83 -10.95
C THR A 229 11.31 -0.74 -10.30
N VAL A 230 11.24 -0.88 -8.97
CA VAL A 230 10.00 -0.58 -8.22
C VAL A 230 9.52 0.85 -8.50
N LEU A 231 10.45 1.81 -8.63
CA LEU A 231 10.11 3.19 -8.97
C LEU A 231 9.40 3.30 -10.33
N ASP A 232 9.85 2.56 -11.35
CA ASP A 232 9.21 2.55 -12.67
C ASP A 232 7.78 2.01 -12.62
N LEU A 233 7.53 0.99 -11.80
CA LEU A 233 6.19 0.45 -11.57
C LEU A 233 5.30 1.46 -10.85
N LEU A 234 5.83 2.15 -9.84
CA LEU A 234 5.06 3.15 -9.08
C LEU A 234 4.76 4.41 -9.90
N ARG A 235 5.64 4.82 -10.81
CA ARG A 235 5.40 5.97 -11.72
C ARG A 235 4.15 5.79 -12.60
N GLN A 236 3.68 4.55 -12.78
CA GLN A 236 2.48 4.25 -13.56
C GLN A 236 1.17 4.34 -12.74
N GLY A 237 1.26 4.70 -11.46
CA GLY A 237 0.09 4.91 -10.59
C GLY A 237 -0.85 5.97 -11.16
N SER A 238 -2.05 5.56 -11.55
CA SER A 238 -3.06 6.43 -12.15
C SER A 238 -3.73 7.33 -11.09
N ILE A 239 -4.05 6.75 -9.93
CA ILE A 239 -4.66 7.46 -8.80
C ILE A 239 -3.95 7.05 -7.51
N TRP A 240 -3.71 8.03 -6.63
CA TRP A 240 -3.10 7.81 -5.31
C TRP A 240 -4.10 8.21 -4.23
N LEU A 241 -4.79 7.24 -3.66
CA LEU A 241 -5.69 7.37 -2.53
C LEU A 241 -4.89 7.42 -1.23
N LEU A 242 -4.70 8.63 -0.69
CA LEU A 242 -3.96 8.85 0.54
C LEU A 242 -4.87 8.79 1.76
N ARG A 243 -4.60 7.84 2.66
CA ARG A 243 -5.23 7.70 3.99
C ARG A 243 -4.75 8.80 4.95
N LEU A 244 -5.05 10.05 4.62
CA LEU A 244 -4.64 11.21 5.38
C LEU A 244 -5.76 12.21 5.53
N ASP A 245 -5.66 13.09 6.52
CA ASP A 245 -6.63 14.17 6.72
C ASP A 245 -5.87 15.46 6.98
N PHE A 246 -6.27 16.55 6.32
CA PHE A 246 -5.62 17.85 6.43
C PHE A 246 -5.68 18.43 7.85
N VAL A 247 -6.59 17.96 8.70
CA VAL A 247 -6.67 18.35 10.12
C VAL A 247 -5.56 17.69 10.95
N LEU A 248 -5.09 16.51 10.53
CA LEU A 248 -4.10 15.71 11.28
C LEU A 248 -2.70 15.74 10.67
N ASP A 249 -2.54 16.32 9.48
CA ASP A 249 -1.29 16.36 8.74
C ASP A 249 -0.81 17.77 8.47
N TYR A 250 0.51 17.92 8.36
CA TYR A 250 1.13 19.20 8.05
C TYR A 250 0.95 19.58 6.57
N PRO A 251 0.87 20.89 6.25
CA PRO A 251 0.74 21.34 4.87
C PRO A 251 1.88 20.83 3.99
N ARG A 252 1.52 20.18 2.88
CA ARG A 252 2.45 19.75 1.84
C ARG A 252 1.82 19.84 0.45
N PRO A 253 2.63 19.98 -0.61
CA PRO A 253 2.15 19.88 -1.98
C PRO A 253 1.48 18.53 -2.26
N LEU A 254 0.51 18.52 -3.18
CA LEU A 254 -0.16 17.33 -3.69
C LEU A 254 -0.26 17.43 -5.22
N MET A 255 -0.14 16.29 -5.90
CA MET A 255 -0.34 16.19 -7.35
C MET A 255 -1.84 16.02 -7.68
N PRO A 256 -2.31 16.41 -8.88
CA PRO A 256 -3.73 16.35 -9.23
C PRO A 256 -4.37 14.95 -9.16
N ASN A 257 -3.57 13.90 -9.33
CA ASN A 257 -4.02 12.50 -9.23
C ASN A 257 -3.94 11.92 -7.80
N ILE A 258 -3.61 12.75 -6.81
CA ILE A 258 -3.59 12.38 -5.40
C ILE A 258 -4.91 12.80 -4.75
N ILE A 259 -5.64 11.83 -4.21
CA ILE A 259 -6.94 12.03 -3.57
C ILE A 259 -6.81 11.67 -2.10
N VAL A 260 -7.13 12.64 -1.24
CA VAL A 260 -7.08 12.48 0.21
C VAL A 260 -8.39 11.84 0.68
N ILE A 261 -8.29 10.69 1.34
CA ILE A 261 -9.41 9.87 1.81
C ILE A 261 -9.33 9.64 3.33
N GLY A 262 -9.11 10.71 4.09
CA GLY A 262 -9.14 10.70 5.54
C GLY A 262 -10.47 10.22 6.09
N GLY A 263 -10.45 9.57 7.27
CA GLY A 263 -11.69 9.16 7.95
C GLY A 263 -12.41 7.96 7.35
N VAL A 264 -11.89 7.29 6.31
CA VAL A 264 -12.52 6.10 5.70
C VAL A 264 -12.74 4.93 6.67
N ASN A 265 -12.00 4.89 7.77
CA ASN A 265 -12.12 3.86 8.81
C ASN A 265 -13.11 4.24 9.93
N CYS A 266 -13.68 5.44 9.88
CA CYS A 266 -14.58 5.92 10.93
C CYS A 266 -16.00 5.42 10.64
N ALA A 267 -16.55 4.63 11.56
CA ALA A 267 -17.96 4.26 11.51
C ALA A 267 -18.82 5.53 11.59
N HIS A 268 -19.72 5.74 10.63
CA HIS A 268 -20.74 6.78 10.77
C HIS A 268 -21.64 6.44 11.95
N LYS A 269 -21.50 7.18 13.05
CA LYS A 269 -22.51 7.17 14.10
C LYS A 269 -23.77 7.74 13.46
N LYS A 270 -24.79 6.90 13.23
CA LYS A 270 -26.14 7.38 12.92
C LYS A 270 -26.53 8.32 14.05
N LEU A 271 -26.56 9.61 13.77
CA LEU A 271 -27.16 10.57 14.67
C LEU A 271 -28.63 10.14 14.80
N SER A 272 -29.05 9.82 16.01
CA SER A 272 -30.46 9.59 16.30
C SER A 272 -31.20 10.89 16.00
N GLN A 273 -31.89 10.95 14.86
CA GLN A 273 -32.95 11.92 14.63
C GLN A 273 -34.17 11.55 15.46
#